data_AF-A0A8C4QF05-F1
#
_entry.id   AF-A0A8C4QF05-F1
#
_cell.length_a   1.000
_cell.length_b   1.000
_cell.length_c   1.000
_cell.angle_alpha   90.00
_cell.angle_beta   90.00
_cell.angle_gamma   90.00
#
_symmetry.space_group_name_H-M   'P 1'
#
loop_
_entity.id
_entity.type
_entity.pdbx_description
1 polymer ?
#
loop_
_entity_poly.entity_id
_entity_poly.type
_entity_poly.pdbx_seq_one_letter_code
_entity_poly.pdbx_strand_id
1 'polypeptide(L)'
;MYCTKIDVGSSTMKMAQNDTDSFTMFWKVASVDYHLSHLMGVLVFMASLKFFGLLKANRQMALVGKVVFSCAEKLKSYSFIFIVVLVSYSLAFHLIFGSKLSNFKSFSRSMGSLFAMLLGNATYNDLKKVDETMAITLYFSFMIISSVLLLDILAAIVGERYEVIMGSKICIHETFGPLTRRFVAACNKFKNKIANKQQAAFGKRKTTDVSHLGLR
;
A
#
# COMPACT_ATOMS: atom_id res chain seq x y z
N MET A 1 -4.38 31.53 13.76
CA MET A 1 -4.34 30.06 14.00
C MET A 1 -3.01 29.59 14.60
N TYR A 2 -1.85 30.11 14.17
CA TYR A 2 -0.63 30.04 15.02
C TYR A 2 -0.78 30.87 16.30
N CYS A 3 -1.52 31.98 16.24
CA CYS A 3 -1.89 32.77 17.41
C CYS A 3 -2.64 31.94 18.47
N THR A 4 -3.51 30.99 18.11
CA THR A 4 -4.22 30.16 19.11
C THR A 4 -3.28 29.18 19.82
N LYS A 5 -2.24 28.65 19.17
CA LYS A 5 -1.22 27.85 19.86
C LYS A 5 -0.37 28.71 20.81
N ILE A 6 -0.01 29.93 20.39
CA ILE A 6 0.74 30.88 21.22
C ILE A 6 -0.12 31.36 22.41
N ASP A 7 -1.42 31.56 22.20
CA ASP A 7 -2.36 32.04 23.21
C ASP A 7 -2.77 30.95 24.22
N VAL A 8 -2.92 29.70 23.76
CA VAL A 8 -3.06 28.53 24.64
C VAL A 8 -1.77 28.28 25.44
N GLY A 9 -0.61 28.46 24.83
CA GLY A 9 0.69 28.40 25.52
C GLY A 9 0.84 29.48 26.59
N SER A 10 0.44 30.71 26.30
CA SER A 10 0.51 31.82 27.27
C SER A 10 -0.50 31.66 28.41
N SER A 11 -1.70 31.13 28.12
CA SER A 11 -2.76 30.89 29.11
C SER A 11 -2.42 29.74 30.06
N THR A 12 -1.79 28.68 29.55
CA THR A 12 -1.33 27.55 30.38
C THR A 12 -0.18 27.93 31.30
N MET A 13 0.76 28.77 30.84
CA MET A 13 1.83 29.29 31.70
C MET A 13 1.33 30.24 32.79
N LYS A 14 0.29 31.05 32.51
CA LYS A 14 -0.35 31.91 33.53
C LYS A 14 -1.12 31.10 34.59
N MET A 15 -1.76 29.99 34.20
CA MET A 15 -2.45 29.08 35.12
C MET A 15 -1.47 28.27 35.97
N ALA A 16 -0.32 27.87 35.41
CA ALA A 16 0.75 27.21 36.15
C ALA A 16 1.48 28.14 37.14
N GLN A 17 1.52 29.45 36.86
CA GLN A 17 2.17 30.44 37.74
C GLN A 17 1.27 30.89 38.90
N ASN A 18 -0.05 30.88 38.74
CA ASN A 18 -1.01 31.34 39.75
C ASN A 18 -1.45 30.23 40.74
N ASP A 19 -1.17 28.97 40.45
CA ASP A 19 -1.59 27.82 41.25
C ASP A 19 -0.43 26.81 41.34
N THR A 20 0.52 27.09 42.25
CA THR A 20 1.81 26.37 42.36
C THR A 20 1.65 24.92 42.84
N ASP A 21 0.49 24.57 43.41
CA ASP A 21 0.20 23.25 43.99
C ASP A 21 -0.70 22.38 43.07
N SER A 22 -1.27 22.97 42.02
CA SER A 22 -2.13 22.28 41.06
C SER A 22 -1.29 21.80 39.88
N PHE A 23 -1.02 20.48 39.84
CA PHE A 23 -0.36 19.84 38.69
C PHE A 23 -1.25 19.98 37.44
N THR A 24 -1.07 21.09 36.72
CA THR A 24 -1.66 21.26 35.39
C THR A 24 -1.17 20.10 34.52
N MET A 25 -2.12 19.26 34.07
CA MET A 25 -1.77 18.01 33.41
C MET A 25 -1.22 18.28 32.00
N PHE A 26 0.10 18.54 31.92
CA PHE A 26 0.84 18.80 30.68
C PHE A 26 0.61 17.73 29.61
N TRP A 27 0.34 16.48 30.02
CA TRP A 27 0.03 15.39 29.09
C TRP A 27 -1.27 15.62 28.31
N LYS A 28 -2.28 16.27 28.91
CA LYS A 28 -3.54 16.62 28.23
C LYS A 28 -3.32 17.71 27.18
N VAL A 29 -2.51 18.72 27.51
CA VAL A 29 -2.13 19.78 26.56
C VAL A 29 -1.30 19.20 25.41
N ALA A 30 -0.30 18.38 25.71
CA ALA A 30 0.56 17.73 24.71
C ALA A 30 -0.22 16.79 23.76
N SER A 31 -1.20 16.04 24.28
CA SER A 31 -2.06 15.17 23.47
C SER A 31 -2.93 15.98 22.50
N VAL A 32 -3.53 17.08 22.98
CA VAL A 32 -4.32 17.99 22.13
C VAL A 32 -3.44 18.63 21.05
N ASP A 33 -2.23 19.05 21.38
CA ASP A 33 -1.28 19.60 20.42
C ASP A 33 -0.85 18.61 19.34
N TYR A 34 -0.65 17.34 19.70
CA TYR A 34 -0.33 16.25 18.77
C TYR A 34 -1.46 16.04 17.75
N HIS A 35 -2.70 15.90 18.23
CA HIS A 35 -3.87 15.73 17.37
C HIS A 35 -4.10 16.96 16.48
N LEU A 36 -3.93 18.17 17.00
CA LEU A 36 -4.04 19.40 16.21
C LEU A 36 -3.00 19.46 15.09
N SER A 37 -1.73 19.14 15.37
CA SER A 37 -0.69 19.11 14.32
C SER A 37 -1.02 18.09 13.23
N HIS A 38 -1.57 16.93 13.60
CA HIS A 38 -1.98 15.91 12.64
C HIS A 38 -3.16 16.39 11.76
N LEU A 39 -4.19 16.98 12.39
CA LEU A 39 -5.33 17.56 11.68
C LEU A 39 -4.92 18.70 10.74
N MET A 40 -3.95 19.52 11.14
CA MET A 40 -3.41 20.58 10.30
C MET A 40 -2.68 20.01 9.08
N GLY A 41 -1.88 18.95 9.26
CA GLY A 41 -1.27 18.24 8.13
C GLY A 41 -2.32 17.72 7.14
N VAL A 42 -3.41 17.12 7.66
CA VAL A 42 -4.53 16.64 6.84
C VAL A 42 -5.24 17.80 6.13
N LEU A 43 -5.46 18.93 6.81
CA LEU A 43 -6.11 20.10 6.23
C LEU A 43 -5.28 20.70 5.09
N VAL A 44 -3.97 20.87 5.29
CA VAL A 44 -3.05 21.39 4.27
C VAL A 44 -2.96 20.43 3.09
N PHE A 45 -2.92 19.13 3.35
CA PHE A 45 -2.96 18.10 2.31
C PHE A 45 -4.27 18.17 1.52
N MET A 46 -5.43 18.27 2.19
CA MET A 46 -6.73 18.40 1.55
C MET A 46 -6.86 19.71 0.76
N ALA A 47 -6.32 20.81 1.28
CA ALA A 47 -6.25 22.09 0.58
C ALA A 47 -5.37 21.99 -0.68
N SER A 48 -4.25 21.28 -0.60
CA SER A 48 -3.37 20.98 -1.73
C SER A 48 -4.09 20.11 -2.78
N LEU A 49 -4.86 19.10 -2.37
CA LEU A 49 -5.70 18.32 -3.27
C LEU A 49 -6.80 19.17 -3.93
N LYS A 50 -7.42 20.08 -3.18
CA LYS A 50 -8.37 21.06 -3.73
C LYS A 50 -7.70 22.02 -4.71
N PHE A 51 -6.46 22.41 -4.46
CA PHE A 51 -5.67 23.23 -5.38
C PHE A 51 -5.43 22.50 -6.71
N PHE A 52 -5.16 21.19 -6.70
CA PHE A 52 -5.17 20.37 -7.92
C PHE A 52 -6.54 20.33 -8.61
N GLY A 53 -7.63 20.42 -7.86
CA GLY A 53 -8.99 20.59 -8.39
C GLY A 53 -9.20 21.92 -9.12
N LEU A 54 -8.62 23.02 -8.64
CA LEU A 54 -8.66 24.33 -9.30
C LEU A 54 -7.88 24.34 -10.62
N LEU A 55 -6.78 23.56 -10.71
CA LEU A 55 -6.04 23.38 -11.97
C LEU A 55 -6.84 22.67 -13.06
N LYS A 56 -7.86 21.86 -12.71
CA LYS A 56 -8.80 21.25 -13.68
C LYS A 56 -9.75 22.26 -14.34
N ALA A 57 -9.78 23.52 -13.91
CA ALA A 57 -10.51 24.58 -14.61
C ALA A 57 -9.96 24.81 -16.04
N ASN A 58 -8.71 24.44 -16.30
CA ASN A 58 -8.17 24.40 -17.65
C ASN A 58 -8.58 23.10 -18.38
N ARG A 59 -9.11 23.23 -19.60
CA ARG A 59 -9.55 22.11 -20.47
C ARG A 59 -8.48 21.02 -20.64
N GLN A 60 -7.20 21.40 -20.61
CA GLN A 60 -6.08 20.45 -20.72
C GLN A 60 -5.95 19.53 -19.49
N MET A 61 -6.06 20.07 -18.28
CA MET A 61 -5.97 19.26 -17.05
C MET A 61 -7.21 18.41 -16.82
N ALA A 62 -8.39 18.88 -17.24
CA ALA A 62 -9.62 18.09 -17.24
C ALA A 62 -9.53 16.88 -18.19
N LEU A 63 -8.89 17.06 -19.36
CA LEU A 63 -8.62 15.98 -20.31
C LEU A 63 -7.66 14.95 -19.71
N VAL A 64 -6.52 15.38 -19.15
CA VAL A 64 -5.57 14.49 -18.46
C VAL A 64 -6.26 13.72 -17.33
N GLY A 65 -7.10 14.39 -16.53
CA GLY A 65 -7.90 13.74 -15.50
C GLY A 65 -8.79 12.63 -16.06
N LYS A 66 -9.57 12.89 -17.12
CA LYS A 66 -10.42 11.87 -17.76
C LYS A 66 -9.62 10.67 -18.27
N VAL A 67 -8.45 10.91 -18.85
CA VAL A 67 -7.56 9.85 -19.34
C VAL A 67 -7.04 9.01 -18.18
N VAL A 68 -6.57 9.65 -17.10
CA VAL A 68 -6.10 8.94 -15.90
C VAL A 68 -7.22 8.11 -15.29
N PHE A 69 -8.44 8.63 -15.17
CA PHE A 69 -9.58 7.86 -14.64
C PHE A 69 -10.01 6.72 -15.57
N SER A 70 -10.00 6.92 -16.89
CA SER A 70 -10.30 5.87 -17.87
C SER A 70 -9.28 4.75 -17.82
N CYS A 71 -7.99 5.08 -17.70
CA CYS A 71 -6.94 4.08 -17.55
C CYS A 71 -6.91 3.48 -16.13
N ALA A 72 -7.39 4.18 -15.10
CA ALA A 72 -7.41 3.70 -13.72
C ALA A 72 -8.26 2.42 -13.55
N GLU A 73 -9.38 2.31 -14.25
CA GLU A 73 -10.21 1.10 -14.22
C GLU A 73 -9.45 -0.12 -14.77
N LYS A 74 -8.68 0.08 -15.84
CA LYS A 74 -7.82 -0.96 -16.42
C LYS A 74 -6.62 -1.27 -15.53
N LEU A 75 -5.98 -0.24 -14.96
CA LEU A 75 -4.87 -0.36 -14.01
C LEU A 75 -5.22 -1.14 -12.76
N LYS A 76 -6.48 -1.07 -12.29
CA LYS A 76 -6.92 -1.77 -11.08
C LYS A 76 -6.73 -3.29 -11.18
N SER A 77 -7.00 -3.88 -12.35
CA SER A 77 -6.81 -5.32 -12.58
C SER A 77 -5.32 -5.71 -12.55
N TYR A 78 -4.46 -4.93 -13.22
CA TYR A 78 -3.01 -5.15 -13.24
C TYR A 78 -2.34 -4.91 -11.88
N SER A 79 -2.80 -3.89 -11.16
CA SER A 79 -2.32 -3.54 -9.82
C SER A 79 -2.50 -4.69 -8.82
N PHE A 80 -3.58 -5.47 -8.93
CA PHE A 80 -3.80 -6.64 -8.06
C PHE A 80 -2.65 -7.66 -8.17
N ILE A 81 -2.18 -7.94 -9.38
CA ILE A 81 -1.09 -8.90 -9.64
C ILE A 81 0.22 -8.36 -9.07
N PHE A 82 0.48 -7.07 -9.29
CA PHE A 82 1.64 -6.39 -8.73
C PHE A 82 1.65 -6.45 -7.19
N ILE A 83 0.51 -6.19 -6.53
CA ILE A 83 0.42 -6.27 -5.06
C ILE A 83 0.68 -7.70 -4.57
N VAL A 84 0.16 -8.73 -5.24
CA VAL A 84 0.41 -10.13 -4.86
C VAL A 84 1.90 -10.47 -4.93
N VAL A 85 2.58 -10.07 -6.01
CA VAL A 85 4.03 -10.26 -6.15
C VAL A 85 4.78 -9.50 -5.06
N LEU A 86 4.41 -8.24 -4.80
CA LEU A 86 5.07 -7.41 -3.81
C LEU A 86 4.90 -7.96 -2.37
N VAL A 87 3.72 -8.47 -2.03
CA VAL A 87 3.47 -9.16 -0.75
C VAL A 87 4.30 -10.44 -0.64
N SER A 88 4.36 -11.24 -1.70
CA SER A 88 5.11 -12.51 -1.69
C SER A 88 6.60 -12.29 -1.45
N TYR A 89 7.21 -11.31 -2.13
CA TYR A 89 8.60 -10.93 -1.92
C TYR A 89 8.81 -10.24 -0.57
N SER A 90 7.88 -9.40 -0.11
CA SER A 90 7.99 -8.78 1.21
C SER A 90 8.01 -9.82 2.33
N LEU A 91 7.17 -10.85 2.26
CA LEU A 91 7.20 -11.95 3.21
C LEU A 91 8.52 -12.73 3.15
N ALA A 92 9.03 -13.04 1.96
CA ALA A 92 10.30 -13.74 1.79
C ALA A 92 11.49 -12.94 2.38
N PHE A 93 11.57 -11.64 2.08
CA PHE A 93 12.60 -10.76 2.61
C PHE A 93 12.47 -10.59 4.13
N HIS A 94 11.25 -10.48 4.64
CA HIS A 94 11.01 -10.43 6.08
C HIS A 94 11.46 -11.73 6.79
N LEU A 95 11.20 -12.90 6.19
CA LEU A 95 11.60 -14.18 6.77
C LEU A 95 13.11 -14.37 6.81
N ILE A 96 13.82 -13.98 5.74
CA ILE A 96 15.26 -14.22 5.60
C ILE A 96 16.07 -13.12 6.31
N PHE A 97 15.74 -11.85 6.07
CA PHE A 97 16.53 -10.72 6.55
C PHE A 97 15.95 -10.04 7.80
N GLY A 98 14.75 -10.39 8.24
CA GLY A 98 14.05 -9.67 9.30
C GLY A 98 14.67 -9.78 10.69
N SER A 99 15.50 -10.80 10.94
CA SER A 99 16.23 -10.94 12.20
C SER A 99 17.46 -10.05 12.30
N LYS A 100 18.05 -9.65 11.16
CA LYS A 100 19.33 -8.94 11.08
C LYS A 100 19.19 -7.49 10.61
N LEU A 101 18.22 -7.18 9.75
CA LEU A 101 18.00 -5.82 9.22
C LEU A 101 16.76 -5.17 9.83
N SER A 102 16.94 -3.98 10.39
CA SER A 102 15.84 -3.15 10.93
C SER A 102 14.80 -2.77 9.87
N ASN A 103 15.24 -2.65 8.61
CA ASN A 103 14.41 -2.37 7.43
C ASN A 103 13.42 -3.51 7.13
N PHE A 104 13.81 -4.75 7.42
CA PHE A 104 13.00 -5.93 7.15
C PHE A 104 12.41 -6.54 8.42
N LYS A 105 12.51 -5.88 9.58
CA LYS A 105 12.08 -6.42 10.88
C LYS A 105 10.56 -6.60 11.03
N SER A 106 9.76 -5.85 10.30
CA SER A 106 8.30 -5.97 10.33
C SER A 106 7.77 -6.00 8.90
N PHE A 107 6.71 -6.75 8.65
CA PHE A 107 6.10 -6.85 7.32
C PHE A 107 5.81 -5.46 6.71
N SER A 108 5.23 -4.53 7.47
CA SER A 108 4.96 -3.16 7.00
C SER A 108 6.25 -2.39 6.62
N ARG A 109 7.32 -2.54 7.41
CA ARG A 109 8.62 -1.90 7.10
C ARG A 109 9.27 -2.54 5.87
N SER A 110 9.23 -3.87 5.80
CA SER A 110 9.71 -4.63 4.64
C SER A 110 8.99 -4.16 3.37
N MET A 111 7.66 -4.05 3.39
CA MET A 111 6.88 -3.55 2.25
C MET A 111 7.37 -2.17 1.79
N GLY A 112 7.57 -1.24 2.73
CA GLY A 112 8.12 0.10 2.44
C GLY A 112 9.53 0.05 1.86
N SER A 113 10.39 -0.82 2.38
CA SER A 113 11.74 -1.03 1.85
C SER A 113 11.75 -1.67 0.45
N LEU A 114 10.84 -2.60 0.15
CA LEU A 114 10.70 -3.15 -1.21
C LEU A 114 10.21 -2.07 -2.19
N PHE A 115 9.28 -1.21 -1.78
CA PHE A 115 8.88 -0.05 -2.59
C PHE A 115 10.05 0.90 -2.83
N ALA A 116 10.81 1.25 -1.80
CA ALA A 116 12.01 2.09 -1.94
C ALA A 116 13.03 1.46 -2.91
N MET A 117 13.23 0.15 -2.81
CA MET A 117 14.09 -0.61 -3.70
C MET A 117 13.58 -0.61 -5.14
N LEU A 118 12.25 -0.66 -5.35
CA LEU A 118 11.62 -0.56 -6.67
C LEU A 118 11.82 0.82 -7.32
N LEU A 119 11.82 1.89 -6.51
CA LEU A 119 12.13 3.26 -6.96
C LEU A 119 13.63 3.46 -7.24
N GLY A 120 14.48 2.44 -7.04
CA GLY A 120 15.93 2.51 -7.25
C GLY A 120 16.72 2.92 -6.00
N ASN A 121 16.07 3.13 -4.85
CA ASN A 121 16.75 3.34 -3.57
C ASN A 121 17.17 1.98 -3.00
N ALA A 122 18.22 1.40 -3.60
CA ALA A 122 18.66 0.05 -3.32
C ALA A 122 19.67 -0.01 -2.17
N THR A 123 19.29 -0.61 -1.04
CA THR A 123 20.20 -0.91 0.07
C THR A 123 20.87 -2.29 -0.08
N TYR A 124 21.29 -2.65 -1.31
CA TYR A 124 21.86 -3.96 -1.62
C TYR A 124 23.08 -4.32 -0.73
N ASN A 125 23.87 -3.31 -0.35
CA ASN A 125 25.01 -3.49 0.55
C ASN A 125 24.63 -4.08 1.92
N ASP A 126 23.46 -3.76 2.46
CA ASP A 126 23.05 -4.28 3.77
C ASP A 126 22.46 -5.69 3.67
N LEU A 127 21.85 -6.03 2.53
CA LEU A 127 21.41 -7.39 2.22
C LEU A 127 22.61 -8.34 2.08
N LYS A 128 23.65 -7.89 1.36
CA LYS A 128 24.88 -8.67 1.14
C LYS A 128 25.61 -9.04 2.44
N LYS A 129 25.57 -8.16 3.46
CA LYS A 129 26.25 -8.39 4.76
C LYS A 129 25.67 -9.54 5.59
N VAL A 130 24.42 -9.93 5.34
CA VAL A 130 23.76 -11.01 6.09
C VAL A 130 24.00 -12.35 5.42
N ASP A 131 23.56 -12.46 4.18
CA ASP A 131 23.68 -13.68 3.38
C ASP A 131 23.86 -13.30 1.92
N GLU A 132 25.09 -13.36 1.41
CA GLU A 132 25.42 -12.91 0.06
C GLU A 132 24.66 -13.71 -1.01
N THR A 133 24.61 -15.04 -0.90
CA THR A 133 23.97 -15.90 -1.91
C THR A 133 22.47 -15.65 -2.01
N MET A 134 21.76 -15.64 -0.87
CA MET A 134 20.30 -15.42 -0.85
C MET A 134 19.95 -13.97 -1.20
N ALA A 135 20.76 -13.00 -0.79
CA ALA A 135 20.59 -11.60 -1.15
C ALA A 135 20.67 -11.39 -2.65
N ILE A 136 21.68 -11.96 -3.33
CA ILE A 136 21.85 -11.83 -4.78
C ILE A 136 20.63 -12.39 -5.51
N THR A 137 20.23 -13.63 -5.21
CA THR A 137 19.12 -14.30 -5.92
C THR A 137 17.79 -13.56 -5.73
N LEU A 138 17.48 -13.14 -4.49
CA LEU A 138 16.22 -12.47 -4.20
C LEU A 138 16.18 -11.03 -4.73
N TYR A 139 17.27 -10.29 -4.57
CA TYR A 139 17.38 -8.93 -5.10
C TYR A 139 17.28 -8.92 -6.62
N PHE A 140 18.02 -9.79 -7.30
CA PHE A 140 18.03 -9.85 -8.76
C PHE A 140 16.69 -10.32 -9.34
N SER A 141 16.11 -11.39 -8.79
CA SER A 141 14.79 -11.88 -9.23
C SER A 141 13.70 -10.82 -9.00
N PHE A 142 13.68 -10.16 -7.84
CA PHE A 142 12.75 -9.07 -7.57
C PHE A 142 12.90 -7.91 -8.53
N MET A 143 14.13 -7.46 -8.82
CA MET A 143 14.39 -6.36 -9.73
C MET A 143 13.92 -6.66 -11.16
N ILE A 144 14.21 -7.85 -11.69
CA ILE A 144 13.77 -8.24 -13.04
C ILE A 144 12.24 -8.32 -13.10
N ILE A 145 11.64 -9.10 -12.20
CA ILE A 145 10.19 -9.33 -12.20
C ILE A 145 9.44 -8.00 -12.02
N SER A 146 9.90 -7.16 -11.10
CA SER A 146 9.21 -5.90 -10.81
C SER A 146 9.42 -4.84 -11.91
N SER A 147 10.57 -4.83 -12.57
CA SER A 147 10.79 -3.97 -13.75
C SER A 147 9.88 -4.36 -14.92
N VAL A 148 9.73 -5.66 -15.17
CA VAL A 148 8.79 -6.17 -16.17
C VAL A 148 7.35 -5.81 -15.80
N LEU A 149 6.95 -5.96 -14.54
CA LEU A 149 5.60 -5.57 -14.07
C LEU A 149 5.32 -4.07 -14.23
N LEU A 150 6.31 -3.20 -13.98
CA LEU A 150 6.18 -1.77 -14.21
C LEU A 150 6.02 -1.46 -15.71
N LEU A 151 6.80 -2.14 -16.56
CA LEU A 151 6.69 -2.01 -18.01
C LEU A 151 5.36 -2.53 -18.54
N ASP A 152 4.80 -3.60 -17.98
CA ASP A 152 3.47 -4.13 -18.33
C ASP A 152 2.37 -3.08 -18.11
N ILE A 153 2.48 -2.32 -17.02
CA ILE A 153 1.55 -1.22 -16.71
C ILE A 153 1.67 -0.08 -17.73
N LEU A 154 2.89 0.32 -18.08
CA LEU A 154 3.14 1.36 -19.08
C LEU A 154 2.66 0.92 -20.48
N ALA A 155 2.94 -0.33 -20.85
CA ALA A 155 2.50 -0.92 -22.11
C ALA A 155 0.97 -0.98 -22.22
N ALA A 156 0.26 -1.26 -21.12
CA ALA A 156 -1.20 -1.27 -21.11
C ALA A 156 -1.80 0.12 -21.42
N ILE A 157 -1.22 1.18 -20.84
CA ILE A 157 -1.67 2.57 -21.09
C ILE A 157 -1.37 2.96 -22.55
N VAL A 158 -0.17 2.67 -23.02
CA VAL A 158 0.25 2.97 -24.40
C VAL A 158 -0.63 2.22 -25.40
N GLY A 159 -0.85 0.92 -25.19
CA GLY A 159 -1.66 0.09 -26.07
C GLY A 159 -3.08 0.62 -26.26
N GLU A 160 -3.73 1.09 -25.19
CA GLU A 160 -5.07 1.68 -25.25
C GLU A 160 -5.08 2.97 -26.10
N ARG A 161 -4.06 3.82 -25.97
CA ARG A 161 -3.97 5.07 -26.72
C ARG A 161 -3.69 4.84 -28.20
N TYR A 162 -2.87 3.84 -28.51
CA TYR A 162 -2.55 3.48 -29.89
C TYR A 162 -3.72 2.80 -30.61
N GLU A 163 -4.51 1.95 -29.93
CA GLU A 163 -5.70 1.32 -30.51
C GLU A 163 -6.72 2.39 -30.97
N VAL A 164 -6.91 3.46 -30.18
CA VAL A 164 -7.82 4.57 -30.51
C VAL A 164 -7.37 5.38 -31.72
N ILE A 165 -6.06 5.52 -31.94
CA ILE A 165 -5.50 6.39 -32.99
C ILE A 165 -5.28 5.63 -34.29
N MET A 166 -4.81 4.39 -34.21
CA MET A 166 -4.35 3.61 -35.36
C MET A 166 -5.29 2.48 -35.76
N GLY A 167 -6.30 2.15 -34.94
CA GLY A 167 -7.21 1.03 -35.21
C GLY A 167 -6.55 -0.36 -35.21
N SER A 168 -5.26 -0.44 -34.87
CA SER A 168 -4.49 -1.69 -34.76
C SER A 168 -4.09 -1.95 -33.32
N LYS A 169 -4.31 -3.17 -32.85
CA LYS A 169 -3.83 -3.63 -31.54
C LYS A 169 -2.32 -3.84 -31.61
N ILE A 170 -1.56 -3.09 -30.82
CA ILE A 170 -0.13 -3.33 -30.65
C ILE A 170 0.07 -4.65 -29.89
N CYS A 171 0.77 -5.61 -30.52
CA CYS A 171 0.98 -6.96 -29.99
C CYS A 171 1.81 -7.05 -28.69
N ILE A 172 2.40 -5.94 -28.21
CA ILE A 172 3.20 -5.93 -26.96
C ILE A 172 2.34 -6.29 -25.74
N HIS A 173 1.04 -5.94 -25.74
CA HIS A 173 0.10 -6.25 -24.66
C HIS A 173 -0.17 -7.76 -24.49
N GLU A 174 -0.06 -8.54 -25.57
CA GLU A 174 -0.39 -9.98 -25.59
C GLU A 174 0.77 -10.88 -25.13
N THR A 175 2.02 -10.39 -25.05
CA THR A 175 3.16 -11.22 -24.59
C THR A 175 3.02 -11.64 -23.12
N PHE A 176 2.43 -10.79 -22.27
CA PHE A 176 2.22 -11.08 -20.83
C PHE A 176 0.76 -11.39 -20.44
N GLY A 177 -0.19 -11.24 -21.39
CA GLY A 177 -1.58 -11.66 -21.25
C GLY A 177 -1.80 -13.12 -20.79
N PRO A 178 -1.07 -14.13 -21.31
CA PRO A 178 -1.23 -15.50 -20.85
C PRO A 178 -0.70 -15.70 -19.42
N LEU A 179 0.34 -14.98 -19.00
CA LEU A 179 0.87 -15.09 -17.64
C LEU A 179 -0.13 -14.53 -16.63
N THR A 180 -0.66 -13.32 -16.88
CA THR A 180 -1.70 -12.70 -16.06
C THR A 180 -2.99 -13.52 -16.04
N ARG A 181 -3.45 -14.07 -17.19
CA ARG A 181 -4.60 -15.00 -17.23
C ARG A 181 -4.35 -16.28 -16.41
N ARG A 182 -3.16 -16.87 -16.50
CA ARG A 182 -2.79 -18.06 -15.70
C ARG A 182 -2.72 -17.74 -14.21
N PHE A 183 -2.17 -16.59 -13.82
CA PHE A 183 -2.12 -16.14 -12.42
C PHE A 183 -3.50 -15.81 -11.85
N VAL A 184 -4.37 -15.13 -12.60
CA VAL A 184 -5.75 -14.82 -12.17
C VAL A 184 -6.56 -16.11 -12.03
N ALA A 185 -6.41 -17.05 -12.98
CA ALA A 185 -7.02 -18.37 -12.87
C ALA A 185 -6.50 -19.13 -11.63
N ALA A 186 -5.19 -19.06 -11.36
CA ALA A 186 -4.60 -19.66 -10.15
C ALA A 186 -5.10 -18.99 -8.86
N CYS A 187 -5.21 -17.66 -8.83
CA CYS A 187 -5.74 -16.91 -7.68
C CYS A 187 -7.21 -17.20 -7.43
N ASN A 188 -8.05 -17.29 -8.47
CA ASN A 188 -9.45 -17.70 -8.34
C ASN A 188 -9.56 -19.14 -7.85
N LYS A 189 -8.69 -20.04 -8.32
CA LYS A 189 -8.62 -21.42 -7.83
C LYS A 189 -8.24 -21.45 -6.35
N PHE A 190 -7.30 -20.59 -5.92
CA PHE A 190 -6.87 -20.48 -4.52
C PHE A 190 -7.96 -19.87 -3.64
N LYS A 191 -8.62 -18.80 -4.08
CA LYS A 191 -9.75 -18.15 -3.39
C LYS A 191 -10.92 -19.13 -3.21
N ASN A 192 -11.28 -19.88 -4.25
CA ASN A 192 -12.32 -20.91 -4.18
C ASN A 192 -11.92 -22.06 -3.26
N LYS A 193 -10.63 -22.46 -3.27
CA LYS A 193 -10.12 -23.49 -2.36
C LYS A 193 -10.18 -23.04 -0.90
N ILE A 194 -9.91 -21.77 -0.61
CA ILE A 194 -10.06 -21.19 0.73
C ILE A 194 -11.54 -21.09 1.14
N ALA A 195 -12.41 -20.58 0.26
CA ALA A 195 -13.85 -20.44 0.53
C ALA A 195 -14.50 -21.80 0.83
N ASN A 196 -14.15 -22.83 0.05
CA ASN A 196 -14.68 -24.19 0.23
C ASN A 196 -14.12 -24.84 1.51
N LYS A 197 -12.85 -24.57 1.86
CA LYS A 197 -12.25 -25.05 3.11
C LYS A 197 -12.86 -24.39 4.36
N GLN A 198 -13.34 -23.13 4.26
CA GLN A 198 -14.08 -22.47 5.34
C GLN A 198 -15.52 -23.00 5.50
N GLN A 199 -16.21 -23.31 4.41
CA GLN A 199 -17.55 -23.95 4.47
C GLN A 199 -17.50 -25.37 5.05
N ALA A 200 -16.47 -26.16 4.73
CA ALA A 200 -16.26 -27.48 5.31
C ALA A 200 -15.98 -27.45 6.84
N ALA A 201 -15.27 -26.42 7.32
CA ALA A 201 -15.03 -26.23 8.75
C ALA A 201 -16.28 -25.76 9.52
N PHE A 202 -17.14 -24.97 8.87
CA PHE A 202 -18.40 -24.50 9.46
C PHE A 202 -19.49 -25.60 9.48
N GLY A 203 -19.51 -26.47 8.46
CA GLY A 203 -20.42 -27.63 8.40
C GLY A 203 -20.15 -28.68 9.48
N LYS A 204 -18.88 -28.97 9.80
CA LYS A 204 -18.51 -29.91 10.87
C LYS A 204 -18.85 -29.41 12.28
N ARG A 205 -18.95 -28.09 12.51
CA ARG A 205 -19.29 -27.55 13.84
C ARG A 205 -20.79 -27.62 14.15
N LYS A 206 -21.66 -27.71 13.13
CA LYS A 206 -23.11 -27.88 13.31
C LYS A 206 -23.54 -29.32 13.64
N THR A 207 -22.77 -30.34 13.26
CA THR A 207 -23.18 -31.75 13.48
C THR A 207 -22.82 -32.28 14.86
N THR A 208 -21.76 -31.74 15.47
CA THR A 208 -21.32 -32.14 16.81
C THR A 208 -22.20 -31.60 17.93
N ASP A 209 -22.87 -30.47 17.71
CA ASP A 209 -23.78 -29.85 18.71
C ASP A 209 -25.16 -30.56 18.76
N VAL A 210 -25.62 -31.12 17.63
CA VAL A 210 -26.91 -31.83 17.57
C VAL A 210 -26.81 -33.26 18.10
N SER A 211 -25.61 -33.87 18.11
CA SER A 211 -25.41 -35.24 18.60
C SER A 211 -25.39 -35.34 20.14
N HIS A 212 -25.25 -34.22 20.85
CA HIS A 212 -25.29 -34.17 22.32
C HIS A 212 -26.67 -33.82 22.90
N LEU A 213 -27.67 -33.52 22.06
CA LEU A 213 -29.05 -33.16 22.46
C LEU A 213 -30.10 -34.22 22.12
N GLY A 214 -29.69 -35.40 21.62
CA GLY A 214 -30.57 -36.48 21.15
C GLY A 214 -30.43 -37.81 21.90
N LEU A 215 -30.05 -37.79 23.18
CA LEU A 215 -30.12 -38.95 24.08
C LEU A 215 -30.99 -38.60 25.29
N ARG A 216 -32.30 -38.68 25.08
CA ARG A 216 -33.31 -38.88 26.12
C ARG A 216 -34.49 -39.64 25.54
#